data_AF-A0A8R1E7W7-F1
#
_entry.id   AF-A0A8R1E7W7-F1
#
_cell.length_a   1.000
_cell.length_b   1.000
_cell.length_c   1.000
_cell.angle_alpha   90.00
_cell.angle_beta   90.00
_cell.angle_gamma   90.00
#
_symmetry.space_group_name_H-M   'P 1'
#
loop_
_entity.id
_entity.type
_entity.pdbx_description
1 polymer ?
#
loop_
_entity_poly.entity_id
_entity_poly.type
_entity_poly.pdbx_seq_one_letter_code
_entity_poly.pdbx_strand_id
1 'polypeptide(L)'
;MSSCSDEASDKECPLCMETLELDDITFYPCKCEYQICRFCWHRIRTDENGLCPACRQPYPEDPVNFKPMTSDDVRKHKDEKRMKKQAEKMKISDARQYLSNYRVLQKNLVYVVGISPRVSDPEVLKKTEYFGRYGKIQKIVTSVTPSIPAQHLPLSHTAYVTYKRVDDALRAIQNLQVLIRKNEEMERFVVSQFHVNCHSVTNPL
;
A
#
# COMPACT_ATOMS: atom_id res chain seq x y z
N MET A 1 -0.67 -28.46 -11.67
CA MET A 1 0.30 -27.53 -12.28
C MET A 1 -0.50 -26.59 -13.16
N SER A 2 -0.72 -25.36 -12.68
CA SER A 2 -1.51 -24.36 -13.40
C SER A 2 -0.55 -23.57 -14.29
N SER A 3 -0.68 -23.70 -15.61
CA SER A 3 0.02 -22.81 -16.56
C SER A 3 -0.82 -21.55 -16.75
N CYS A 4 -0.41 -20.50 -16.05
CA CYS A 4 -0.65 -19.12 -16.43
C CYS A 4 0.50 -18.73 -17.36
N SER A 5 0.24 -18.68 -18.67
CA SER A 5 1.05 -17.89 -19.59
C SER A 5 0.08 -16.99 -20.34
N ASP A 6 0.05 -15.73 -19.91
CA ASP A 6 -0.49 -14.60 -20.65
C ASP A 6 0.22 -14.51 -22.01
N GLU A 7 -0.32 -15.16 -23.04
CA GLU A 7 0.13 -15.00 -24.42
C GLU A 7 -0.56 -13.75 -25.03
N ALA A 8 -0.39 -12.60 -24.40
CA ALA A 8 -0.66 -11.31 -25.05
C ALA A 8 0.64 -10.91 -25.75
N SER A 9 0.73 -11.20 -27.05
CA SER A 9 1.95 -11.02 -27.85
C SER A 9 2.58 -9.64 -27.65
N ASP A 10 3.73 -9.60 -26.96
CA ASP A 10 4.63 -8.45 -26.90
C ASP A 10 5.24 -8.23 -28.29
N LYS A 11 4.47 -7.65 -29.22
CA LYS A 11 5.02 -7.28 -30.52
C LYS A 11 5.89 -6.04 -30.32
N GLU A 12 7.19 -6.18 -30.59
CA GLU A 12 8.16 -5.10 -30.45
C GLU A 12 8.53 -4.51 -31.81
N CYS A 13 8.85 -3.21 -31.84
CA CYS A 13 9.31 -2.55 -33.04
C CYS A 13 10.73 -3.05 -33.40
N PRO A 14 10.98 -3.50 -34.63
CA PRO A 14 12.30 -4.02 -35.03
C PRO A 14 13.38 -2.93 -35.17
N LEU A 15 13.01 -1.65 -35.07
CA LEU A 15 13.94 -0.52 -35.21
C LEU A 15 14.37 0.08 -33.87
N CYS A 16 13.44 0.21 -32.92
CA CYS A 16 13.73 0.79 -31.60
C CYS A 16 13.64 -0.22 -30.44
N MET A 17 13.23 -1.47 -30.70
CA MET A 17 13.01 -2.51 -29.68
C MET A 17 12.01 -2.11 -28.58
N GLU A 18 11.11 -1.17 -28.87
CA GLU A 18 10.03 -0.76 -27.96
C GLU A 18 8.77 -1.58 -28.21
N THR A 19 8.01 -1.84 -27.16
CA THR A 19 6.71 -2.52 -27.23
C THR A 19 5.71 -1.70 -28.02
N LEU A 20 5.08 -2.31 -29.02
CA LEU A 20 4.06 -1.65 -29.84
C LEU A 20 2.79 -1.47 -29.01
N GLU A 21 2.29 -0.25 -28.94
CA GLU A 21 1.00 0.04 -28.31
C GLU A 21 -0.15 -0.54 -29.14
N LEU A 22 -1.35 -0.63 -28.55
CA LEU A 22 -2.56 -1.17 -29.21
C LEU A 22 -2.83 -0.53 -30.59
N ASP A 23 -2.49 0.75 -30.73
CA ASP A 23 -2.66 1.52 -31.98
C ASP A 23 -1.54 1.23 -32.99
N ASP A 24 -0.34 0.85 -32.54
CA ASP A 24 0.79 0.49 -33.39
C ASP A 24 0.73 -0.98 -33.88
N ILE A 25 0.06 -1.86 -33.14
CA ILE A 25 -0.12 -3.29 -33.50
C ILE A 25 -0.91 -3.46 -34.81
N THR A 26 -1.74 -2.48 -35.15
CA THR A 26 -2.52 -2.47 -36.40
C THR A 26 -1.96 -1.53 -37.46
N PHE A 27 -0.80 -0.91 -37.18
CA PHE A 27 -0.18 0.06 -38.07
C PHE A 27 0.84 -0.61 -39.03
N TYR A 28 0.52 -0.58 -40.32
CA TYR A 28 1.38 -1.11 -41.39
C TYR A 28 1.63 0.01 -42.42
N PRO A 29 2.67 0.82 -42.25
CA PRO A 29 2.89 1.98 -43.11
C PRO A 29 3.23 1.60 -44.55
N CYS A 30 3.68 0.37 -44.80
CA CYS A 30 4.02 -0.14 -46.13
C CYS A 30 3.17 -1.35 -46.53
N LYS A 31 2.91 -1.49 -47.84
CA LYS A 31 2.19 -2.63 -48.43
C LYS A 31 2.95 -3.96 -48.36
N CYS A 32 4.23 -3.95 -47.99
CA CYS A 32 5.03 -5.16 -47.78
C CYS A 32 4.86 -5.78 -46.38
N GLU A 33 3.84 -5.33 -45.62
CA GLU A 33 3.49 -5.84 -44.27
C GLU A 33 4.60 -5.68 -43.22
N TYR A 34 5.62 -4.85 -43.51
CA TYR A 34 6.68 -4.56 -42.55
C TYR A 34 6.20 -3.58 -41.49
N GLN A 35 6.07 -4.08 -40.26
CA GLN A 35 5.54 -3.36 -39.11
C GLN A 35 6.65 -2.65 -38.32
N ILE A 36 6.46 -1.36 -38.07
CA ILE A 36 7.32 -0.51 -37.26
C ILE A 36 6.46 0.44 -36.42
N CYS A 37 6.96 0.94 -35.30
CA CYS A 37 6.22 1.91 -34.50
C CYS A 37 6.05 3.25 -35.23
N ARG A 38 5.07 4.03 -34.80
CA ARG A 38 4.75 5.33 -35.41
C ARG A 38 5.90 6.34 -35.36
N PHE A 39 6.70 6.32 -34.29
CA PHE A 39 7.86 7.20 -34.14
C PHE A 39 8.96 6.88 -35.17
N CYS A 40 9.25 5.59 -35.37
CA CYS A 40 10.24 5.17 -36.36
C CYS A 40 9.79 5.50 -37.79
N TRP A 41 8.52 5.29 -38.12
CA TRP A 41 7.98 5.71 -39.42
C TRP A 41 8.12 7.22 -39.64
N HIS A 42 7.80 8.05 -38.63
CA HIS A 42 7.91 9.50 -38.73
C HIS A 42 9.35 9.96 -38.92
N ARG A 43 10.30 9.36 -38.18
CA ARG A 43 11.73 9.63 -38.31
C ARG A 43 12.26 9.26 -39.69
N ILE A 44 11.93 8.07 -40.21
CA ILE A 44 12.36 7.64 -41.56
C ILE A 44 11.84 8.61 -42.64
N ARG A 45 10.60 9.11 -42.48
CA ARG A 45 9.99 10.03 -43.45
C ARG A 45 10.53 11.46 -43.38
N THR A 46 11.04 11.90 -42.23
CA THR A 46 11.41 13.29 -41.99
C THR A 46 12.93 13.50 -42.03
N ASP A 47 13.68 12.57 -41.45
CA ASP A 47 15.12 12.69 -41.24
C ASP A 47 15.95 11.75 -42.15
N GLU A 48 15.30 10.78 -42.81
CA GLU A 48 15.96 9.81 -43.69
C GLU A 48 15.38 9.84 -45.12
N ASN A 49 15.59 8.76 -45.88
CA ASN A 49 15.21 8.65 -47.29
C ASN A 49 13.71 8.42 -47.54
N GLY A 50 12.88 8.27 -46.49
CA GLY A 50 11.45 8.00 -46.62
C GLY A 50 11.09 6.65 -47.25
N LEU A 51 12.05 5.72 -47.35
CA LEU A 51 11.85 4.40 -47.93
C LEU A 51 11.65 3.34 -46.85
N CYS A 52 10.81 2.35 -47.13
CA CYS A 52 10.60 1.23 -46.23
C CYS A 52 11.91 0.43 -46.01
N PRO A 53 12.30 0.12 -44.77
CA PRO A 53 13.53 -0.65 -44.50
C PRO A 53 13.54 -2.06 -45.11
N ALA A 54 12.37 -2.67 -45.29
CA ALA A 54 12.25 -4.02 -45.84
C ALA A 54 12.26 -4.04 -47.37
N CYS A 55 11.37 -3.29 -48.03
CA CYS A 55 11.19 -3.37 -49.48
C CYS A 55 11.83 -2.20 -50.26
N ARG A 56 12.38 -1.19 -49.57
CA ARG A 56 13.00 0.02 -50.15
C ARG A 56 12.08 0.83 -51.07
N GLN A 57 10.77 0.60 -51.01
CA GLN A 57 9.78 1.40 -51.73
C GLN A 57 9.35 2.60 -50.89
N PRO A 58 9.02 3.75 -51.53
CA PRO A 58 8.45 4.88 -50.81
C PRO A 58 7.14 4.47 -50.15
N TYR A 59 6.90 4.99 -48.93
CA TYR A 59 5.62 4.79 -48.26
C TYR A 59 4.49 5.43 -49.10
N PRO A 60 3.33 4.75 -49.26
CA PRO A 60 2.19 5.33 -49.96
C PRO A 60 1.70 6.62 -49.25
N GLU A 61 1.29 7.62 -50.04
CA GLU A 61 0.78 8.93 -49.56
C GLU A 61 -0.40 8.78 -48.59
N ASP A 62 -1.27 7.80 -48.84
CA ASP A 62 -2.25 7.30 -47.87
C ASP A 62 -1.70 6.01 -47.25
N PRO A 63 -1.13 6.05 -46.03
CA PRO A 63 -0.73 4.85 -45.32
C PRO A 63 -1.97 3.95 -45.16
N VAL A 64 -1.93 2.80 -45.82
CA VAL A 64 -3.03 1.86 -45.88
C VAL A 64 -3.40 1.45 -44.46
N ASN A 65 -4.64 1.82 -44.10
CA ASN A 65 -5.36 1.39 -42.92
C ASN A 65 -5.00 2.09 -41.60
N PHE A 66 -5.08 3.43 -41.57
CA PHE A 66 -5.52 4.09 -40.35
C PHE A 66 -7.03 3.87 -40.22
N LYS A 67 -7.46 2.90 -39.43
CA LYS A 67 -8.84 2.86 -38.95
C LYS A 67 -8.84 3.64 -37.64
N PRO A 68 -9.10 4.97 -37.64
CA PRO A 68 -9.22 5.70 -36.40
C PRO A 68 -10.26 4.98 -35.55
N MET A 69 -9.94 4.71 -34.28
CA MET A 69 -10.93 4.18 -33.35
C MET A 69 -12.17 5.05 -33.44
N THR A 70 -13.32 4.42 -33.68
CA THR A 70 -14.57 5.16 -33.75
C THR A 70 -14.86 5.72 -32.36
N SER A 71 -15.62 6.82 -32.29
CA SER A 71 -16.03 7.41 -31.00
C SER A 71 -16.71 6.40 -30.07
N ASP A 72 -17.31 5.34 -30.62
CA ASP A 72 -17.90 4.24 -29.85
C ASP A 72 -16.86 3.27 -29.26
N ASP A 73 -15.75 3.01 -29.96
CA ASP A 73 -14.65 2.18 -29.45
C ASP A 73 -13.90 2.87 -28.30
N VAL A 74 -13.68 4.19 -28.42
CA VAL A 74 -13.11 5.02 -27.34
C VAL A 74 -14.01 5.01 -26.10
N ARG A 75 -15.34 5.06 -26.29
CA ARG A 75 -16.31 5.02 -25.18
C ARG A 75 -16.30 3.66 -24.48
N LYS A 76 -16.33 2.56 -25.24
CA LYS A 76 -16.21 1.19 -24.71
C LYS A 76 -14.93 0.99 -23.89
N HIS A 77 -13.79 1.44 -24.42
CA HIS A 77 -12.51 1.24 -23.74
C HIS A 77 -12.40 2.05 -22.44
N LYS A 78 -13.04 3.22 -22.38
CA LYS A 78 -13.14 4.03 -21.15
C LYS A 78 -14.06 3.41 -20.11
N ASP A 79 -15.18 2.82 -20.54
CA ASP A 79 -16.16 2.17 -19.66
C ASP A 79 -15.62 0.85 -19.10
N GLU A 80 -14.92 0.04 -19.90
CA GLU A 80 -14.22 -1.17 -19.44
C GLU A 80 -13.13 -0.83 -18.40
N LYS A 81 -12.31 0.20 -18.65
CA LYS A 81 -11.31 0.67 -17.68
C LYS A 81 -11.95 1.17 -16.39
N ARG A 82 -13.13 1.82 -16.45
CA ARG A 82 -13.89 2.24 -15.26
C ARG A 82 -14.47 1.06 -14.50
N MET A 83 -15.08 0.10 -15.19
CA MET A 83 -15.64 -1.11 -14.58
C MET A 83 -14.56 -1.97 -13.91
N LYS A 84 -13.39 -2.17 -14.55
CA LYS A 84 -12.28 -2.94 -13.97
C LYS A 84 -11.75 -2.29 -12.68
N LYS A 85 -11.57 -0.96 -12.68
CA LYS A 85 -11.18 -0.19 -11.48
C LYS A 85 -12.25 -0.25 -10.38
N GLN A 86 -13.53 -0.23 -10.73
CA GLN A 86 -14.62 -0.31 -9.76
C GLN A 86 -14.71 -1.72 -9.14
N ALA A 87 -14.58 -2.77 -9.95
CA ALA A 87 -14.56 -4.15 -9.47
C ALA A 87 -13.37 -4.43 -8.54
N GLU A 88 -12.19 -3.88 -8.83
CA GLU A 88 -11.01 -3.99 -7.96
C GLU A 88 -11.24 -3.27 -6.61
N LYS A 89 -11.83 -2.06 -6.63
CA LYS A 89 -12.22 -1.36 -5.40
C LYS A 89 -13.23 -2.14 -4.56
N MET A 90 -14.23 -2.77 -5.19
CA MET A 90 -15.21 -3.60 -4.48
C MET A 90 -14.55 -4.81 -3.82
N LYS A 91 -13.64 -5.51 -4.52
CA LYS A 91 -12.88 -6.63 -3.93
C LYS A 91 -12.05 -6.25 -2.71
N ILE A 92 -11.40 -5.08 -2.74
CA ILE A 92 -10.62 -4.56 -1.60
C ILE A 92 -11.55 -4.19 -0.42
N SER A 93 -12.71 -3.59 -0.72
CA SER A 93 -13.73 -3.27 0.29
C SER A 93 -14.24 -4.53 0.98
N ASP A 94 -14.59 -5.56 0.21
CA ASP A 94 -15.06 -6.85 0.74
C ASP A 94 -13.99 -7.55 1.55
N ALA A 95 -12.72 -7.54 1.10
CA ALA A 95 -11.60 -8.09 1.86
C ALA A 95 -11.41 -7.36 3.21
N ARG A 96 -11.53 -6.03 3.23
CA ARG A 96 -11.42 -5.22 4.46
C ARG A 96 -12.59 -5.50 5.41
N GLN A 97 -13.80 -5.68 4.89
CA GLN A 97 -14.99 -6.05 5.67
C GLN A 97 -14.91 -7.50 6.18
N TYR A 98 -14.32 -8.42 5.41
CA TYR A 98 -14.08 -9.78 5.86
C TYR A 98 -13.10 -9.80 7.04
N LEU A 99 -12.01 -9.03 6.95
CA LEU A 99 -11.00 -8.93 8.01
C LEU A 99 -11.48 -8.20 9.27
N SER A 100 -12.54 -7.38 9.22
CA SER A 100 -13.06 -6.69 10.41
C SER A 100 -13.67 -7.64 11.45
N ASN A 101 -14.10 -8.83 11.03
CA ASN A 101 -14.63 -9.86 11.92
C ASN A 101 -13.55 -10.79 12.50
N TYR A 102 -12.31 -10.71 11.99
CA TYR A 102 -11.20 -11.50 12.50
C TYR A 102 -10.54 -10.83 13.71
N ARG A 103 -10.34 -11.61 14.78
CA ARG A 103 -9.56 -11.19 15.94
C ARG A 103 -8.07 -11.32 15.62
N VAL A 104 -7.33 -10.22 15.68
CA VAL A 104 -5.89 -10.18 15.38
C VAL A 104 -5.09 -10.10 16.68
N LEU A 105 -4.08 -10.96 16.83
CA LEU A 105 -3.14 -10.93 17.94
C LEU A 105 -1.94 -10.04 17.59
N GLN A 106 -1.79 -8.90 18.27
CA GLN A 106 -0.69 -7.96 18.05
C GLN A 106 0.44 -8.17 19.06
N LYS A 107 1.48 -8.90 18.67
CA LYS A 107 2.64 -9.20 19.56
C LYS A 107 3.55 -7.99 19.82
N ASN A 108 3.45 -6.95 19.00
CA ASN A 108 4.22 -5.71 19.11
C ASN A 108 3.48 -4.57 19.82
N LEU A 109 2.32 -4.85 20.41
CA LEU A 109 1.50 -3.88 21.12
C LEU A 109 1.72 -4.00 22.64
N VAL A 110 2.00 -2.88 23.29
CA VAL A 110 2.15 -2.76 24.74
C VAL A 110 0.99 -1.95 25.29
N TYR A 111 0.24 -2.54 26.21
CA TYR A 111 -0.85 -1.86 26.94
C TYR A 111 -0.32 -1.32 28.27
N VAL A 112 -0.56 -0.04 28.48
CA VAL A 112 0.02 0.75 29.56
C VAL A 112 -1.13 1.39 30.32
N VAL A 113 -1.23 1.19 31.63
CA VAL A 113 -2.22 1.86 32.49
C VAL A 113 -1.55 2.77 33.50
N GLY A 114 -2.31 3.67 34.11
CA GLY A 114 -1.78 4.52 35.19
C GLY A 114 -0.94 5.70 34.72
N ILE A 115 -1.08 6.12 33.46
CA ILE A 115 -0.36 7.28 32.93
C ILE A 115 -0.93 8.55 33.57
N SER A 116 -0.04 9.37 34.12
CA SER A 116 -0.43 10.68 34.67
C SER A 116 -0.98 11.59 33.55
N PRO A 117 -2.08 12.32 33.79
CA PRO A 117 -2.64 13.28 32.84
C PRO A 117 -1.65 14.32 32.30
N ARG A 118 -0.57 14.61 33.02
CA ARG A 118 0.44 15.59 32.61
C ARG A 118 1.38 15.08 31.52
N VAL A 119 1.45 13.76 31.33
CA VAL A 119 2.37 13.10 30.39
C VAL A 119 1.63 12.13 29.46
N SER A 120 0.31 12.27 29.36
CA SER A 120 -0.55 11.42 28.52
C SER A 120 -0.42 11.73 27.02
N ASP A 121 0.25 12.83 26.68
CA ASP A 121 0.47 13.25 25.31
C ASP A 121 1.32 12.23 24.53
N PRO A 122 0.86 11.77 23.36
CA PRO A 122 1.54 10.73 22.60
C PRO A 122 2.94 11.15 22.15
N GLU A 123 3.17 12.44 21.91
CA GLU A 123 4.50 12.96 21.54
C GLU A 123 5.50 12.87 22.70
N VAL A 124 5.04 13.15 23.92
CA VAL A 124 5.84 13.02 25.14
C VAL A 124 6.20 11.56 25.37
N LEU A 125 5.20 10.67 25.31
CA LEU A 125 5.40 9.22 25.47
C LEU A 125 6.33 8.61 24.43
N LYS A 126 6.44 9.22 23.25
CA LYS A 126 7.33 8.78 22.16
C LYS A 126 8.80 9.16 22.37
N LYS A 127 9.09 10.13 23.25
CA LYS A 127 10.47 10.55 23.55
C LYS A 127 11.28 9.39 24.14
N THR A 128 12.60 9.46 23.97
CA THR A 128 13.55 8.51 24.56
C THR A 128 13.43 8.46 26.07
N GLU A 129 13.05 9.55 26.72
CA GLU A 129 12.79 9.62 28.16
C GLU A 129 11.63 8.70 28.62
N TYR A 130 10.74 8.27 27.72
CA TYR A 130 9.61 7.39 28.04
C TYR A 130 9.71 6.08 27.26
N PHE A 131 8.77 5.79 26.35
CA PHE A 131 8.73 4.52 25.61
C PHE A 131 9.72 4.47 24.44
N GLY A 132 10.19 5.63 23.97
CA GLY A 132 11.15 5.71 22.86
C GLY A 132 12.48 5.02 23.15
N ARG A 133 12.87 4.86 24.43
CA ARG A 133 14.11 4.14 24.82
C ARG A 133 14.12 2.68 24.40
N TYR A 134 12.96 2.04 24.31
CA TYR A 134 12.88 0.60 24.08
C TYR A 134 12.96 0.24 22.60
N GLY A 135 12.60 1.17 21.72
CA GLY A 135 12.72 1.00 20.27
C GLY A 135 11.86 1.97 19.46
N LYS A 136 11.82 1.73 18.15
CA LYS A 136 11.07 2.61 17.23
C LYS A 136 9.58 2.36 17.35
N ILE A 137 8.84 3.38 17.77
CA ILE A 137 7.39 3.33 17.94
C ILE A 137 6.69 3.60 16.60
N GLN A 138 5.73 2.74 16.26
CA GLN A 138 4.88 2.82 15.06
C GLN A 138 3.62 3.66 15.31
N LYS A 139 2.93 3.45 16.43
CA LYS A 139 1.70 4.18 16.81
C LYS A 139 1.59 4.27 18.33
N ILE A 140 1.04 5.39 18.83
CA ILE A 140 0.58 5.52 20.22
C ILE A 140 -0.87 5.99 20.19
N VAL A 141 -1.74 5.34 20.96
CA VAL A 141 -3.11 5.78 21.20
C VAL A 141 -3.30 5.89 22.70
N THR A 142 -3.68 7.07 23.19
CA THR A 142 -3.97 7.31 24.61
C THR A 142 -5.47 7.41 24.80
N SER A 143 -6.00 6.79 25.86
CA SER A 143 -7.40 6.86 26.27
C SER A 143 -7.50 7.33 27.72
N VAL A 144 -8.50 8.16 28.03
CA VAL A 144 -8.79 8.58 29.40
C VAL A 144 -9.61 7.49 30.07
N THR A 145 -9.19 7.00 31.24
CA THR A 145 -10.04 6.12 32.03
C THR A 145 -10.79 6.97 33.06
N PRO A 146 -12.12 7.09 32.97
CA PRO A 146 -12.89 7.88 33.92
C PRO A 146 -12.77 7.29 35.33
N SER A 147 -12.56 8.14 36.32
CA SER A 147 -12.48 7.75 37.73
C SER A 147 -13.82 7.17 38.18
N ILE A 148 -13.81 5.97 38.79
CA ILE A 148 -15.00 5.40 39.43
C ILE A 148 -15.30 6.23 40.70
N PRO A 149 -16.52 6.80 40.85
CA PRO A 149 -16.85 7.71 41.96
C PRO A 149 -16.67 7.11 43.36
N ALA A 150 -16.62 5.78 43.48
CA ALA A 150 -16.62 5.07 44.75
C ALA A 150 -15.24 5.00 45.46
N GLN A 151 -14.13 5.41 44.82
CA GLN A 151 -12.78 5.12 45.37
C GLN A 151 -11.80 6.31 45.46
N HIS A 152 -12.22 7.56 45.23
CA HIS A 152 -11.32 8.74 45.27
C HIS A 152 -10.00 8.55 44.48
N LEU A 153 -9.99 7.70 43.46
CA LEU A 153 -8.76 7.39 42.73
C LEU A 153 -8.50 8.50 41.69
N PRO A 154 -7.28 9.07 41.64
CA PRO A 154 -6.96 10.13 40.69
C PRO A 154 -7.17 9.67 39.24
N LEU A 155 -7.60 10.60 38.38
CA LEU A 155 -7.77 10.35 36.95
C LEU A 155 -6.47 9.80 36.36
N SER A 156 -6.57 8.66 35.68
CA SER A 156 -5.43 8.03 35.02
C SER A 156 -5.76 7.74 33.56
N HIS A 157 -4.73 7.82 32.73
CA HIS A 157 -4.80 7.52 31.31
C HIS A 157 -4.24 6.12 31.05
N THR A 158 -4.71 5.52 29.97
CA THR A 158 -4.17 4.28 29.42
C THR A 158 -3.59 4.57 28.04
N ALA A 159 -2.55 3.86 27.65
CA ALA A 159 -1.98 3.97 26.31
C ALA A 159 -1.71 2.61 25.68
N TYR A 160 -1.88 2.58 24.36
CA TYR A 160 -1.57 1.50 23.47
C TYR A 160 -0.35 1.91 22.66
N VAL A 161 0.81 1.31 22.95
CA VAL A 161 2.08 1.62 22.29
C VAL A 161 2.43 0.47 21.35
N THR A 162 2.38 0.71 20.05
CA THR A 162 2.75 -0.26 19.02
C THR A 162 4.18 -0.02 18.56
N TYR A 163 5.07 -0.99 18.73
CA TYR A 163 6.46 -0.91 18.26
C TYR A 163 6.61 -1.44 16.83
N LYS A 164 7.64 -0.97 16.11
CA LYS A 164 7.97 -1.50 14.78
C LYS A 164 8.43 -2.96 14.84
N ARG A 165 9.12 -3.36 15.91
CA ARG A 165 9.62 -4.73 16.12
C ARG A 165 9.02 -5.33 17.38
N VAL A 166 8.72 -6.63 17.33
CA VAL A 166 8.21 -7.39 18.49
C VAL A 166 9.23 -7.40 19.63
N ASP A 167 10.53 -7.53 19.32
CA ASP A 167 11.58 -7.54 20.35
C ASP A 167 11.66 -6.24 21.15
N ASP A 168 11.37 -5.10 20.51
CA ASP A 168 11.33 -3.79 21.17
C ASP A 168 10.19 -3.73 22.20
N ALA A 169 9.02 -4.28 21.85
CA ALA A 169 7.88 -4.41 22.75
C ALA A 169 8.18 -5.34 23.93
N LEU A 170 8.82 -6.49 23.68
CA LEU A 170 9.23 -7.43 24.73
C LEU A 170 10.21 -6.79 25.71
N ARG A 171 11.22 -6.05 25.22
CA ARG A 171 12.15 -5.31 26.08
C ARG A 171 11.46 -4.23 26.90
N ALA A 172 10.46 -3.54 26.33
CA ALA A 172 9.67 -2.57 27.07
C ALA A 172 8.92 -3.25 28.23
N ILE A 173 8.21 -4.36 27.95
CA ILE A 173 7.46 -5.12 28.94
C ILE A 173 8.38 -5.64 30.06
N GLN A 174 9.49 -6.29 29.70
CA GLN A 174 10.42 -6.87 30.67
C GLN A 174 11.02 -5.81 31.61
N ASN A 175 11.43 -4.66 31.07
CA ASN A 175 12.04 -3.61 31.88
C ASN A 175 11.02 -2.85 32.73
N LEU A 176 9.80 -2.63 32.23
CA LEU A 176 8.74 -1.93 32.97
C LEU A 176 8.17 -2.80 34.10
N GLN A 177 8.06 -4.12 33.90
CA GLN A 177 7.66 -5.06 34.95
C GLN A 177 8.66 -5.08 36.13
N VAL A 178 9.95 -4.85 35.87
CA VAL A 178 11.00 -4.81 36.91
C VAL A 178 10.97 -3.50 37.70
N LEU A 179 10.54 -2.40 37.10
CA LEU A 179 10.55 -1.07 37.71
C LEU A 179 9.45 -0.87 38.77
N ILE A 180 8.29 -1.49 38.58
CA ILE A 180 7.17 -1.51 39.54
C ILE A 180 7.60 -2.09 40.89
N ARG A 181 8.59 -3.01 40.91
CA ARG A 181 9.06 -3.66 42.14
C ARG A 181 10.13 -2.87 42.92
N LYS A 182 10.61 -1.73 42.42
CA LYS A 182 11.76 -1.02 43.02
C LYS A 182 11.54 0.46 43.35
N ASN A 183 10.41 1.07 43.00
CA ASN A 183 10.23 2.52 43.19
C ASN A 183 8.78 2.90 43.53
N GLU A 184 8.53 3.44 44.72
CA GLU A 184 7.21 3.91 45.21
C GLU A 184 6.61 5.06 44.37
N GLU A 185 7.42 5.80 43.61
CA GLU A 185 6.91 6.92 42.78
C GLU A 185 6.45 6.49 41.37
N MET A 186 6.67 5.23 40.97
CA MET A 186 6.35 4.73 39.61
C MET A 186 5.35 3.56 39.61
N GLU A 187 4.67 3.35 40.74
CA GLU A 187 3.92 2.11 41.06
C GLU A 187 2.74 1.75 40.15
N ARG A 188 2.28 2.61 39.23
CA ARG A 188 0.96 2.40 38.60
C ARG A 188 0.99 1.91 37.16
N PHE A 189 2.17 1.69 36.60
CA PHE A 189 2.30 1.17 35.25
C PHE A 189 2.11 -0.36 35.21
N VAL A 190 0.88 -0.86 35.38
CA VAL A 190 0.61 -2.29 35.10
C VAL A 190 0.70 -2.52 33.60
N VAL A 191 1.88 -2.92 33.14
CA VAL A 191 2.03 -3.43 31.78
C VAL A 191 1.48 -4.85 31.78
N SER A 192 0.24 -4.99 31.31
CA SER A 192 -0.36 -6.31 31.14
C SER A 192 0.39 -7.03 30.02
N GLN A 193 1.15 -8.07 30.40
CA GLN A 193 1.55 -9.11 29.47
C GLN A 193 0.28 -9.75 28.94
N PHE A 194 0.02 -9.66 27.63
CA PHE A 194 -0.90 -10.58 26.98
C PHE A 194 -0.25 -11.97 26.93
N HIS A 195 -0.20 -12.66 28.06
CA HIS A 195 -0.07 -14.11 28.08
C HIS A 195 -1.47 -14.69 27.86
N VAL A 196 -1.70 -15.16 26.64
CA VAL A 196 -2.55 -16.32 26.30
C VAL A 196 -3.82 -16.45 27.16
N ASN A 197 -4.73 -15.48 27.09
CA ASN A 197 -6.17 -15.77 27.13
C ASN A 197 -6.98 -14.51 26.82
N CYS A 198 -7.57 -14.52 25.62
CA CYS A 198 -8.89 -13.98 25.33
C CYS A 198 -9.25 -12.63 25.98
N HIS A 199 -8.69 -11.50 25.55
CA HIS A 199 -9.41 -10.23 25.66
C HIS A 199 -9.20 -9.34 24.44
N SER A 200 -10.33 -9.09 23.79
CA SER A 200 -10.56 -8.38 22.55
C SER A 200 -10.09 -6.93 22.63
N VAL A 201 -9.18 -6.51 21.75
CA VAL A 201 -8.91 -5.10 21.51
C VAL A 201 -9.40 -4.76 20.11
N THR A 202 -10.63 -4.25 20.04
CA THR A 202 -11.12 -3.53 18.86
C THR A 202 -10.32 -2.24 18.75
N ASN A 203 -9.55 -2.07 17.67
CA ASN A 203 -8.94 -0.78 17.36
C ASN A 203 -10.06 0.26 17.23
N PRO A 204 -10.02 1.38 17.98
CA PRO A 204 -10.85 2.53 17.66
C PRO A 204 -10.40 3.09 16.31
N LEU A 205 -11.40 3.41 15.48
CA LEU A 205 -11.28 4.04 14.16
C LEU A 205 -10.44 5.32 14.21
#